data_AF-A0A968Q5Y3-F1
#
_entry.id   AF-A0A968Q5Y3-F1
#
_cell.length_a   1.000
_cell.length_b   1.000
_cell.length_c   1.000
_cell.angle_alpha   90.00
_cell.angle_beta   90.00
_cell.angle_gamma   90.00
#
_symmetry.space_group_name_H-M   'P 1'
#
loop_
_entity.id
_entity.type
_entity.pdbx_description
1 polymer ?
#
loop_
_entity_poly.entity_id
_entity_poly.type
_entity_poly.pdbx_seq_one_letter_code
_entity_poly.pdbx_strand_id
1 'polypeptide(L)'
;FLENYWAIACRPKISTQILDQFTEVELAGFNRKQIEEFAHKWLPRLHKSTSVKPEDFLTQLSSSIAIEEIAANPLLLTLLCNKFAICDRLSLPDALKDAMNLWLYAWDSYNYRHNLAASAKQNIDSQKELLSWIALSSFNRSQYRIESHNLVQDIKNFPATWDDIPSQLLFAEARGIYEFAFTSFQEYLIADRLVNSSNPKALNFFSGKDYEQAMA
;
A
#
# COMPACT_ATOMS: atom_id res chain seq x y z
N PHE A 1 -15.77 35.64 27.31
CA PHE A 1 -15.13 34.32 27.13
C PHE A 1 -14.67 34.23 25.69
N LEU A 2 -13.41 33.87 25.42
CA LEU A 2 -12.93 33.65 24.06
C LEU A 2 -13.42 32.27 23.59
N GLU A 3 -14.03 32.21 22.40
CA GLU A 3 -14.36 30.95 21.74
C GLU A 3 -13.09 30.34 21.14
N ASN A 4 -12.68 29.19 21.67
CA ASN A 4 -11.53 28.45 21.15
C ASN A 4 -12.02 27.39 20.17
N TYR A 5 -11.40 27.34 18.99
CA TYR A 5 -11.63 26.31 17.99
C TYR A 5 -10.55 25.23 18.08
N TRP A 6 -10.96 23.96 18.01
CA TRP A 6 -10.08 22.80 18.10
C TRP A 6 -10.15 21.98 16.81
N ALA A 7 -9.01 21.54 16.32
CA ALA A 7 -8.90 20.59 15.21
C ALA A 7 -8.04 19.40 15.65
N ILE A 8 -8.53 18.19 15.41
CA ILE A 8 -7.86 16.94 15.79
C ILE A 8 -7.64 16.13 14.51
N ALA A 9 -6.39 15.72 14.27
CA ALA A 9 -6.07 14.78 13.21
C ALA A 9 -6.01 13.37 13.81
N CYS A 10 -6.75 12.42 13.24
CA CYS A 10 -6.75 11.01 13.67
C CYS A 10 -6.73 10.06 12.47
N ARG A 11 -6.45 8.77 12.73
CA ARG A 11 -6.60 7.70 11.73
C ARG A 11 -8.06 7.18 11.74
N PRO A 12 -8.59 6.66 10.61
CA PRO A 12 -10.01 6.30 10.48
C PRO A 12 -10.60 5.33 11.53
N LYS A 13 -9.77 4.57 12.26
CA LYS A 13 -10.25 3.62 13.29
C LYS A 13 -10.45 4.20 14.69
N ILE A 14 -10.14 5.48 14.93
CA ILE A 14 -10.18 6.09 16.27
C ILE A 14 -11.44 6.96 16.49
N SER A 15 -12.20 7.31 15.44
CA SER A 15 -13.16 8.42 15.53
C SER A 15 -14.54 8.07 16.11
N THR A 16 -15.01 6.83 16.04
CA THR A 16 -16.47 6.59 16.10
C THR A 16 -17.12 6.55 17.49
N GLN A 17 -16.36 6.64 18.58
CA GLN A 17 -16.95 6.60 19.95
C GLN A 17 -16.49 7.71 20.90
N ILE A 18 -15.47 8.49 20.57
CA ILE A 18 -14.84 9.42 21.52
C ILE A 18 -15.09 10.90 21.14
N LEU A 19 -15.44 11.19 19.88
CA LEU A 19 -15.44 12.55 19.33
C LEU A 19 -16.81 12.98 18.76
N ASP A 20 -17.91 12.56 19.38
CA ASP A 20 -19.29 12.83 18.92
C ASP A 20 -19.64 14.34 18.80
N GLN A 21 -18.85 15.21 19.41
CA GLN A 21 -19.02 16.67 19.37
C GLN A 21 -18.22 17.35 18.24
N PHE A 22 -17.44 16.60 17.45
CA PHE A 22 -16.64 17.12 16.34
C PHE A 22 -17.29 16.84 14.99
N THR A 23 -17.12 17.76 14.04
CA THR A 23 -17.40 17.48 12.63
C THR A 23 -16.28 16.62 12.05
N GLU A 24 -16.62 15.42 11.58
CA GLU A 24 -15.65 14.56 10.91
C GLU A 24 -15.43 15.01 9.45
N VAL A 25 -14.16 15.09 9.07
CA VAL A 25 -13.74 15.44 7.71
C VAL A 25 -12.63 14.48 7.31
N GLU A 26 -12.76 13.87 6.13
CA GLU A 26 -11.73 13.00 5.57
C GLU A 26 -10.79 13.80 4.67
N LEU A 27 -9.48 13.55 4.81
CA LEU A 27 -8.48 14.10 3.91
C LEU A 27 -8.40 13.24 2.65
N ALA A 28 -9.03 13.71 1.58
CA ALA A 28 -8.89 13.10 0.26
C ALA A 28 -7.45 13.15 -0.24
N GLY A 29 -7.07 12.17 -1.06
CA GLY A 29 -5.81 12.18 -1.80
C GLY A 29 -5.71 13.36 -2.75
N PHE A 30 -4.49 13.63 -3.24
CA PHE A 30 -4.25 14.64 -4.25
C PHE A 30 -4.94 14.28 -5.57
N ASN A 31 -5.66 15.24 -6.13
CA ASN A 31 -6.13 15.15 -7.50
C ASN A 31 -4.99 15.46 -8.50
N ARG A 32 -5.25 15.22 -9.79
CA ARG A 32 -4.28 15.43 -10.86
C ARG A 32 -3.61 16.81 -10.84
N LYS A 33 -4.38 17.88 -10.64
CA LYS A 33 -3.84 19.26 -10.58
C LYS A 33 -2.91 19.45 -9.39
N GLN A 34 -3.26 18.90 -8.22
CA GLN A 34 -2.41 18.95 -7.03
C GLN A 34 -1.12 18.15 -7.21
N ILE A 35 -1.18 16.98 -7.88
CA ILE A 35 0.00 16.18 -8.23
C ILE A 35 0.93 16.97 -9.17
N GLU A 36 0.37 17.60 -10.20
CA GLU A 36 1.11 18.46 -11.13
C GLU A 36 1.78 19.62 -10.40
N GLU A 37 1.03 20.37 -9.59
CA GLU A 37 1.59 21.48 -8.81
C GLU A 37 2.68 21.01 -7.83
N PHE A 38 2.50 19.85 -7.20
CA PHE A 38 3.50 19.27 -6.32
C PHE A 38 4.78 18.95 -7.08
N ALA A 39 4.69 18.23 -8.21
CA ALA A 39 5.85 17.84 -9.01
C ALA A 39 6.67 19.06 -9.46
N HIS A 40 6.01 20.11 -9.97
CA HIS A 40 6.67 21.34 -10.41
C HIS A 40 7.37 22.10 -9.27
N LYS A 41 6.85 22.02 -8.05
CA LYS A 41 7.45 22.69 -6.87
C LYS A 41 8.54 21.83 -6.22
N TRP A 42 8.39 20.52 -6.24
CA TRP A 42 9.21 19.58 -5.47
C TRP A 42 10.47 19.14 -6.24
N LEU A 43 10.32 18.69 -7.49
CA LEU A 43 11.44 18.13 -8.28
C LEU A 43 12.62 19.11 -8.42
N PRO A 44 12.42 20.41 -8.72
CA PRO A 44 13.54 21.35 -8.85
C PRO A 44 14.33 21.58 -7.55
N ARG A 45 13.78 21.16 -6.40
CA ARG A 45 14.41 21.35 -5.08
C ARG A 45 15.20 20.13 -4.62
N LEU A 46 15.00 18.96 -5.23
CA LEU A 46 15.58 17.71 -4.75
C LEU A 46 17.10 17.66 -4.92
N HIS A 47 17.65 18.21 -6.00
CA HIS A 47 19.11 18.36 -6.16
C HIS A 47 19.43 19.45 -7.19
N LYS A 48 20.38 20.35 -6.86
CA LYS A 48 20.79 21.46 -7.76
C LYS A 48 21.42 21.01 -9.09
N SER A 49 21.87 19.76 -9.16
CA SER A 49 22.52 19.16 -10.34
C SER A 49 21.58 18.30 -11.19
N THR A 50 20.37 18.03 -10.70
CA THR A 50 19.44 17.13 -11.37
C THR A 50 18.61 17.91 -12.38
N SER A 51 18.93 17.76 -13.66
CA SER A 51 18.23 18.42 -14.78
C SER A 51 16.90 17.72 -15.17
N VAL A 52 16.27 17.02 -14.23
CA VAL A 52 15.01 16.31 -14.53
C VAL A 52 13.87 17.30 -14.70
N LYS A 53 13.07 17.09 -15.73
CA LYS A 53 11.92 17.94 -16.03
C LYS A 53 10.66 17.39 -15.36
N PRO A 54 9.89 18.21 -14.62
CA PRO A 54 8.61 17.78 -14.07
C PRO A 54 7.65 17.21 -15.12
N GLU A 55 7.73 17.69 -16.36
CA GLU A 55 6.90 17.24 -17.48
C GLU A 55 7.20 15.78 -17.85
N ASP A 56 8.47 15.36 -17.82
CA ASP A 56 8.88 13.99 -18.09
C ASP A 56 8.38 13.05 -16.99
N PHE A 57 8.47 13.48 -15.72
CA PHE A 57 7.89 12.78 -14.57
C PHE A 57 6.38 12.59 -14.73
N LEU A 58 5.65 13.66 -15.03
CA LEU A 58 4.20 13.65 -15.15
C LEU A 58 3.71 12.78 -16.31
N THR A 59 4.48 12.73 -17.41
CA THR A 59 4.22 11.86 -18.55
C THR A 59 4.35 10.39 -18.16
N GLN A 60 5.44 10.02 -17.47
CA GLN A 60 5.65 8.65 -17.00
C GLN A 60 4.62 8.25 -15.95
N LEU A 61 4.24 9.17 -15.06
CA LEU A 61 3.20 8.94 -14.06
C LEU A 61 1.85 8.62 -14.72
N SER A 62 1.46 9.37 -15.76
CA SER A 62 0.23 9.12 -16.52
C SER A 62 0.25 7.88 -17.42
N SER A 63 1.40 7.21 -17.56
CA SER A 63 1.52 5.99 -18.37
C SER A 63 0.94 4.75 -17.68
N SER A 64 0.66 4.84 -16.37
CA SER A 64 0.15 3.73 -15.57
C SER A 64 -0.84 4.23 -14.52
N ILE A 65 -2.08 3.76 -14.63
CA ILE A 65 -3.15 4.05 -13.66
C ILE A 65 -2.71 3.69 -12.23
N ALA A 66 -2.02 2.56 -12.06
CA ALA A 66 -1.51 2.13 -10.76
C ALA A 66 -0.49 3.12 -10.16
N ILE A 67 0.42 3.68 -10.96
CA ILE A 67 1.37 4.70 -10.47
C ILE A 67 0.61 6.00 -10.15
N GLU A 68 -0.39 6.35 -10.94
CA GLU A 68 -1.21 7.53 -10.71
C GLU A 68 -2.04 7.43 -9.42
N GLU A 69 -2.63 6.28 -9.14
CA GLU A 69 -3.34 6.00 -7.88
C GLU A 69 -2.41 6.13 -6.66
N ILE A 70 -1.21 5.57 -6.75
CA ILE A 70 -0.17 5.68 -5.72
C ILE A 70 0.21 7.14 -5.49
N ALA A 71 0.35 7.91 -6.58
CA ALA A 71 0.72 9.32 -6.54
C ALA A 71 -0.36 10.23 -5.92
N ALA A 72 -1.61 9.77 -5.79
CA ALA A 72 -2.62 10.51 -5.05
C ALA A 72 -2.28 10.60 -3.55
N ASN A 73 -1.48 9.68 -3.00
CA ASN A 73 -0.97 9.79 -1.64
C ASN A 73 0.28 10.70 -1.61
N PRO A 74 0.27 11.85 -0.91
CA PRO A 74 1.40 12.80 -0.94
C PRO A 74 2.73 12.22 -0.46
N LEU A 75 2.70 11.26 0.47
CA LEU A 75 3.89 10.57 0.94
C LEU A 75 4.50 9.70 -0.16
N LEU A 76 3.66 8.95 -0.87
CA LEU A 76 4.12 8.10 -1.98
C LEU A 76 4.51 8.95 -3.20
N LEU A 77 3.80 10.04 -3.49
CA LEU A 77 4.22 11.01 -4.50
C LEU A 77 5.62 11.55 -4.22
N THR A 78 5.91 11.89 -2.97
CA THR A 78 7.25 12.34 -2.55
C THR A 78 8.29 11.26 -2.83
N LEU A 79 8.01 9.99 -2.52
CA LEU A 79 8.88 8.86 -2.82
C LEU A 79 9.13 8.74 -4.34
N LEU A 80 8.08 8.80 -5.15
CA LEU A 80 8.18 8.74 -6.61
C LEU A 80 9.02 9.89 -7.17
N CYS A 81 8.82 11.12 -6.70
CA CYS A 81 9.64 12.26 -7.11
C CYS A 81 11.12 12.08 -6.75
N ASN A 82 11.42 11.57 -5.55
CA ASN A 82 12.81 11.28 -5.14
C ASN A 82 13.45 10.22 -6.03
N LYS A 83 12.72 9.14 -6.32
CA LYS A 83 13.20 8.06 -7.19
C LYS A 83 13.44 8.56 -8.61
N PHE A 84 12.49 9.33 -9.15
CA PHE A 84 12.63 9.93 -10.47
C PHE A 84 13.83 10.89 -10.55
N ALA A 85 14.06 11.71 -9.52
CA ALA A 85 15.20 12.62 -9.47
C ALA A 85 16.57 11.91 -9.49
N ILE A 86 16.63 10.64 -9.11
CA ILE A 86 17.87 9.84 -9.13
C ILE A 86 18.00 9.06 -10.44
N CYS A 87 16.89 8.45 -10.89
CA CYS A 87 16.93 7.46 -11.98
C CYS A 87 16.47 8.01 -13.34
N ASP A 88 15.83 9.19 -13.38
CA ASP A 88 15.15 9.76 -14.55
C ASP A 88 14.10 8.83 -15.19
N ARG A 89 13.59 7.89 -14.38
CA ARG A 89 12.58 6.91 -14.79
C ARG A 89 11.75 6.40 -13.62
N LEU A 90 10.47 6.16 -13.90
CA LEU A 90 9.55 5.41 -13.06
C LEU A 90 9.36 4.03 -13.69
N SER A 91 9.50 3.00 -12.85
CA SER A 91 9.24 1.62 -13.22
C SER A 91 8.11 1.14 -12.32
N LEU A 92 7.04 0.58 -12.90
CA LEU A 92 5.85 0.19 -12.14
C LEU A 92 6.17 -0.83 -11.03
N PRO A 93 6.87 -1.95 -11.29
CA PRO A 93 7.23 -2.92 -10.24
C PRO A 93 8.06 -2.28 -9.13
N ASP A 94 9.01 -1.42 -9.52
CA ASP A 94 9.91 -0.73 -8.62
C ASP A 94 9.20 0.35 -7.79
N ALA A 95 8.17 0.99 -8.33
CA ALA A 95 7.33 1.98 -7.65
C ALA A 95 6.41 1.29 -6.63
N LEU A 96 5.75 0.20 -7.02
CA LEU A 96 4.90 -0.62 -6.15
C LEU A 96 5.71 -1.17 -4.97
N LYS A 97 6.84 -1.80 -5.27
CA LYS A 97 7.75 -2.37 -4.27
C LYS A 97 8.21 -1.33 -3.25
N ASP A 98 8.70 -0.18 -3.72
CA ASP A 98 9.22 0.84 -2.82
C ASP A 98 8.11 1.51 -1.99
N ALA A 99 6.95 1.76 -2.59
CA ALA A 99 5.79 2.29 -1.88
C ALA A 99 5.34 1.36 -0.74
N MET A 100 5.22 0.06 -1.04
CA MET A 100 4.89 -0.95 -0.03
C MET A 100 5.96 -1.04 1.06
N ASN A 101 7.24 -1.05 0.69
CA ASN A 101 8.36 -1.07 1.65
C ASN A 101 8.32 0.13 2.59
N LEU A 102 8.03 1.32 2.06
CA LEU A 102 7.92 2.53 2.85
C LEU A 102 6.80 2.42 3.88
N TRP A 103 5.63 1.89 3.49
CA TRP A 103 4.51 1.70 4.41
C TRP A 103 4.76 0.60 5.45
N LEU A 104 5.37 -0.53 5.06
CA LEU A 104 5.79 -1.58 5.99
C LEU A 104 6.77 -1.04 7.03
N TYR A 105 7.79 -0.30 6.59
CA TYR A 105 8.77 0.31 7.47
C TYR A 105 8.13 1.34 8.43
N ALA A 106 7.24 2.19 7.92
CA ALA A 106 6.56 3.20 8.71
C ALA A 106 5.65 2.56 9.77
N TRP A 107 4.96 1.48 9.42
CA TRP A 107 4.11 0.73 10.34
C TRP A 107 4.93 0.00 11.41
N ASP A 108 5.99 -0.72 11.02
CA ASP A 108 6.86 -1.45 11.96
C ASP A 108 7.52 -0.49 12.95
N SER A 109 7.99 0.66 12.46
CA SER A 109 8.55 1.73 13.29
C SER A 109 7.54 2.32 14.28
N TYR A 110 6.27 2.41 13.89
CA TYR A 110 5.20 2.92 14.76
C TYR A 110 4.81 1.88 15.82
N ASN A 111 4.56 0.64 15.40
CA ASN A 111 4.14 -0.44 16.28
C ASN A 111 5.20 -0.81 17.30
N TYR A 112 6.48 -0.90 16.89
CA TYR A 112 7.59 -1.15 17.79
C TYR A 112 7.69 -0.11 18.92
N ARG A 113 7.35 1.16 18.65
CA ARG A 113 7.42 2.24 19.66
C ARG A 113 6.24 2.28 20.62
N HIS A 114 5.06 1.83 20.20
CA HIS A 114 3.81 2.07 20.94
C HIS A 114 3.16 0.80 21.49
N ASN A 115 3.57 -0.39 21.03
CA ASN A 115 3.05 -1.65 21.53
C ASN A 115 4.10 -2.34 22.43
N LEU A 116 3.99 -2.15 23.75
CA LEU A 116 4.91 -2.72 24.75
C LEU A 116 4.94 -4.27 24.74
N ALA A 117 3.89 -4.91 24.18
CA ALA A 117 3.83 -6.36 23.98
C ALA A 117 4.49 -6.82 22.67
N ALA A 118 4.82 -5.91 21.74
CA ALA A 118 5.61 -6.21 20.55
C ALA A 118 7.06 -6.45 20.97
N SER A 119 7.34 -7.65 21.46
CA SER A 119 8.64 -8.02 22.05
C SER A 119 9.80 -8.04 21.04
N ALA A 120 9.54 -7.80 19.75
CA ALA A 120 10.55 -7.70 18.71
C ALA A 120 10.08 -6.79 17.57
N LYS A 121 11.02 -6.03 17.00
CA LYS A 121 10.86 -5.43 15.67
C LYS A 121 10.48 -6.53 14.68
N GLN A 122 9.38 -6.38 13.96
CA GLN A 122 9.00 -7.40 13.00
C GLN A 122 9.93 -7.35 11.79
N ASN A 123 10.28 -8.53 11.27
CA ASN A 123 11.00 -8.60 10.03
C ASN A 123 10.05 -8.18 8.90
N ILE A 124 10.37 -7.09 8.19
CA ILE A 124 9.65 -6.62 7.00
C ILE A 124 9.42 -7.76 6.00
N ASP A 125 10.38 -8.69 5.88
CA ASP A 125 10.26 -9.83 4.97
C ASP A 125 9.19 -10.83 5.44
N SER A 126 9.08 -11.08 6.75
CA SER A 126 8.01 -11.91 7.29
C SER A 126 6.62 -11.31 7.07
N GLN A 127 6.50 -9.98 7.16
CA GLN A 127 5.24 -9.28 6.87
C GLN A 127 4.88 -9.35 5.40
N LYS A 128 5.86 -9.17 4.50
CA LYS A 128 5.64 -9.37 3.06
C LYS A 128 5.20 -10.78 2.77
N GLU A 129 5.84 -11.78 3.37
CA GLU A 129 5.44 -13.17 3.18
C GLU A 129 3.98 -13.43 3.59
N LEU A 130 3.55 -12.88 4.74
CA LEU A 130 2.15 -12.96 5.18
C LEU A 130 1.21 -12.26 4.19
N LEU A 131 1.49 -11.02 3.81
CA LEU A 131 0.66 -10.25 2.87
C LEU A 131 0.60 -10.91 1.49
N SER A 132 1.73 -11.45 1.02
CA SER A 132 1.84 -12.23 -0.22
C SER A 132 1.01 -13.50 -0.17
N TRP A 133 1.01 -14.19 0.98
CA TRP A 133 0.15 -15.36 1.18
C TRP A 133 -1.34 -14.98 1.12
N ILE A 134 -1.74 -13.93 1.86
CA ILE A 134 -3.12 -13.43 1.86
C ILE A 134 -3.55 -13.04 0.44
N ALA A 135 -2.71 -12.32 -0.30
CA ALA A 135 -2.97 -11.90 -1.68
C ALA A 135 -3.17 -13.10 -2.62
N LEU A 136 -2.26 -14.09 -2.57
CA LEU A 136 -2.37 -15.30 -3.40
C LEU A 136 -3.56 -16.18 -3.02
N SER A 137 -3.81 -16.35 -1.73
CA SER A 137 -4.90 -17.16 -1.19
C SER A 137 -6.27 -16.59 -1.57
N SER A 138 -6.43 -15.27 -1.46
CA SER A 138 -7.64 -14.56 -1.89
C SER A 138 -7.84 -14.60 -3.40
N PHE A 139 -6.77 -14.42 -4.18
CA PHE A 139 -6.80 -14.57 -5.64
C PHE A 139 -7.25 -15.98 -6.08
N ASN A 140 -6.73 -17.04 -5.45
CA ASN A 140 -7.15 -18.42 -5.74
C ASN A 140 -8.63 -18.69 -5.42
N ARG A 141 -9.23 -17.88 -4.53
CA ARG A 141 -10.67 -17.89 -4.25
C ARG A 141 -11.47 -16.96 -5.17
N SER A 142 -10.82 -16.34 -6.16
CA SER A 142 -11.39 -15.29 -7.02
C SER A 142 -11.96 -14.10 -6.23
N GLN A 143 -11.31 -13.77 -5.11
CA GLN A 143 -11.73 -12.73 -4.17
C GLN A 143 -10.72 -11.57 -4.17
N TYR A 144 -11.14 -10.41 -4.67
CA TYR A 144 -10.40 -9.15 -4.48
C TYR A 144 -10.66 -8.54 -3.09
N ARG A 145 -11.86 -8.79 -2.55
CA ARG A 145 -12.26 -8.45 -1.19
C ARG A 145 -12.29 -9.71 -0.33
N ILE A 146 -11.69 -9.63 0.84
CA ILE A 146 -11.40 -10.79 1.70
C ILE A 146 -12.34 -10.77 2.89
N GLU A 147 -13.14 -11.82 3.03
CA GLU A 147 -13.98 -11.98 4.21
C GLU A 147 -13.11 -12.27 5.45
N SER A 148 -13.52 -11.72 6.60
CA SER A 148 -12.80 -11.84 7.88
C SER A 148 -12.47 -13.27 8.24
N HIS A 149 -13.41 -14.20 8.03
CA HIS A 149 -13.20 -15.61 8.33
C HIS A 149 -12.09 -16.23 7.48
N ASN A 150 -11.98 -15.86 6.19
CA ASN A 150 -10.90 -16.32 5.31
C ASN A 150 -9.56 -15.71 5.73
N LEU A 151 -9.57 -14.42 6.08
CA LEU A 151 -8.37 -13.73 6.54
C LEU A 151 -7.83 -14.31 7.86
N VAL A 152 -8.70 -14.67 8.82
CA VAL A 152 -8.28 -15.40 10.05
C VAL A 152 -7.56 -16.70 9.69
N GLN A 153 -8.10 -17.48 8.74
CA GLN A 153 -7.50 -18.75 8.36
C GLN A 153 -6.15 -18.54 7.67
N ASP A 154 -6.03 -17.52 6.83
CA ASP A 154 -4.76 -17.19 6.17
C ASP A 154 -3.68 -16.75 7.18
N ILE A 155 -4.05 -15.96 8.20
CA ILE A 155 -3.14 -15.50 9.26
C ILE A 155 -2.63 -16.67 10.11
N LYS A 156 -3.48 -17.65 10.43
CA LYS A 156 -3.12 -18.82 11.26
C LYS A 156 -1.96 -19.65 10.70
N ASN A 157 -1.67 -19.53 9.40
CA ASN A 157 -0.52 -20.20 8.77
C ASN A 157 0.83 -19.54 9.12
N PHE A 158 0.80 -18.41 9.82
CA PHE A 158 1.96 -17.64 10.23
C PHE A 158 1.94 -17.44 11.76
N PRO A 159 3.09 -17.22 12.41
CA PRO A 159 3.16 -16.78 13.80
C PRO A 159 2.79 -15.30 13.90
N ALA A 160 1.61 -14.94 13.41
CA ALA A 160 1.10 -13.58 13.30
C ALA A 160 -0.33 -13.49 13.82
N THR A 161 -0.73 -12.29 14.17
CA THR A 161 -2.05 -11.90 14.67
C THR A 161 -2.62 -10.78 13.81
N TRP A 162 -3.87 -10.40 14.09
CA TRP A 162 -4.51 -9.27 13.42
C TRP A 162 -3.75 -7.96 13.58
N ASP A 163 -3.14 -7.76 14.75
CA ASP A 163 -2.37 -6.56 15.06
C ASP A 163 -1.02 -6.53 14.33
N ASP A 164 -0.66 -7.64 13.67
CA ASP A 164 0.57 -7.78 12.89
C ASP A 164 0.39 -7.38 11.41
N ILE A 165 -0.85 -7.06 11.00
CA ILE A 165 -1.15 -6.63 9.63
C ILE A 165 -1.15 -5.09 9.55
N PRO A 166 -0.34 -4.51 8.65
CA PRO A 166 -0.36 -3.07 8.40
C PRO A 166 -1.70 -2.60 7.86
N SER A 167 -2.44 -1.87 8.69
CA SER A 167 -3.73 -1.25 8.30
C SER A 167 -3.64 -0.28 7.11
N GLN A 168 -2.43 0.21 6.78
CA GLN A 168 -2.19 1.04 5.59
C GLN A 168 -2.15 0.20 4.32
N LEU A 169 -1.91 -1.10 4.41
CA LEU A 169 -1.78 -2.02 3.27
C LEU A 169 -3.01 -2.90 3.12
N LEU A 170 -3.60 -3.37 4.22
CA LEU A 170 -4.82 -4.15 4.23
C LEU A 170 -5.75 -3.60 5.32
N PHE A 171 -6.89 -3.04 4.91
CA PHE A 171 -7.81 -2.36 5.82
C PHE A 171 -9.20 -2.99 5.77
N ALA A 172 -10.02 -2.72 6.78
CA ALA A 172 -11.41 -3.16 6.84
C ALA A 172 -12.29 -2.08 6.21
N GLU A 173 -13.05 -2.43 5.17
CA GLU A 173 -13.93 -1.50 4.44
C GLU A 173 -15.26 -1.34 5.21
N ALA A 174 -15.97 -2.44 5.46
CA ALA A 174 -17.14 -2.53 6.35
C ALA A 174 -17.48 -4.01 6.65
N ARG A 175 -18.19 -4.27 7.75
CA ARG A 175 -18.83 -5.58 8.05
C ARG A 175 -17.92 -6.82 7.89
N GLY A 176 -16.68 -6.73 8.36
CA GLY A 176 -15.75 -7.87 8.33
C GLY A 176 -15.26 -8.23 6.93
N ILE A 177 -15.27 -7.28 5.99
CA ILE A 177 -14.62 -7.38 4.68
C ILE A 177 -13.33 -6.55 4.71
N TYR A 178 -12.26 -7.11 4.15
CA TYR A 178 -10.94 -6.52 4.08
C TYR A 178 -10.50 -6.35 2.63
N GLU A 179 -9.75 -5.28 2.37
CA GLU A 179 -9.25 -4.96 1.04
C GLU A 179 -7.83 -4.41 1.12
N PHE A 180 -7.04 -4.66 0.08
CA PHE A 180 -5.74 -4.03 -0.07
C PHE A 180 -5.92 -2.55 -0.38
N ALA A 181 -5.00 -1.71 0.10
CA ALA A 181 -5.04 -0.27 -0.16
C ALA A 181 -5.06 0.08 -1.65
N PHE A 182 -4.43 -0.74 -2.48
CA PHE A 182 -4.50 -0.67 -3.94
C PHE A 182 -4.54 -2.08 -4.50
N THR A 183 -5.36 -2.31 -5.53
CA THR A 183 -5.37 -3.58 -6.28
C THR A 183 -3.99 -3.91 -6.84
N SER A 184 -3.25 -2.90 -7.30
CA SER A 184 -1.88 -3.05 -7.81
C SER A 184 -0.89 -3.56 -6.77
N PHE A 185 -1.12 -3.32 -5.47
CA PHE A 185 -0.32 -3.94 -4.40
C PHE A 185 -0.64 -5.42 -4.24
N GLN A 186 -1.92 -5.79 -4.30
CA GLN A 186 -2.33 -7.20 -4.28
C GLN A 186 -1.72 -7.96 -5.46
N GLU A 187 -1.82 -7.40 -6.67
CA GLU A 187 -1.26 -7.97 -7.89
C GLU A 187 0.27 -8.10 -7.82
N TYR A 188 0.96 -7.07 -7.33
CA TYR A 188 2.40 -7.11 -7.11
C TYR A 188 2.79 -8.24 -6.14
N LEU A 189 2.10 -8.36 -5.01
CA LEU A 189 2.35 -9.39 -3.99
C LEU A 189 2.12 -10.81 -4.54
N ILE A 190 1.08 -11.00 -5.36
CA ILE A 190 0.82 -12.26 -6.06
C ILE A 190 1.98 -12.58 -7.00
N ALA A 191 2.35 -11.62 -7.86
CA ALA A 191 3.42 -11.79 -8.84
C ALA A 191 4.77 -12.09 -8.17
N ASP A 192 5.14 -11.33 -7.15
CA ASP A 192 6.37 -11.50 -6.37
C ASP A 192 6.42 -12.90 -5.73
N ARG A 193 5.31 -13.34 -5.11
CA ARG A 193 5.21 -14.68 -4.53
C ARG A 193 5.33 -15.78 -5.58
N LEU A 194 4.68 -15.63 -6.73
CA LEU A 194 4.72 -16.63 -7.80
C LEU A 194 6.13 -16.76 -8.39
N VAL A 195 6.83 -15.64 -8.61
CA VAL A 195 8.22 -15.63 -9.12
C VAL A 195 9.20 -16.21 -8.11
N ASN A 196 9.03 -15.89 -6.83
CA ASN A 196 9.91 -16.36 -5.76
C ASN A 196 9.53 -17.75 -5.23
N SER A 197 8.43 -18.34 -5.71
CA SER A 197 7.99 -19.66 -5.27
C SER A 197 8.86 -20.76 -5.86
N SER A 198 9.39 -21.63 -4.99
CA SER A 198 9.99 -22.91 -5.43
C SER A 198 8.92 -23.95 -5.82
N ASN A 199 7.63 -23.61 -5.76
CA ASN A 199 6.53 -24.52 -6.07
C ASN A 199 6.37 -24.69 -7.59
N PRO A 200 6.54 -25.90 -8.16
CA PRO A 200 6.35 -26.15 -9.59
C PRO A 200 4.95 -25.77 -10.09
N LYS A 201 3.93 -25.76 -9.21
CA LYS A 201 2.58 -25.32 -9.56
C LYS A 201 2.49 -23.81 -9.83
N ALA A 202 3.31 -22.99 -9.18
CA ALA A 202 3.41 -21.55 -9.49
C ALA A 202 4.00 -21.32 -10.89
N LEU A 203 4.97 -22.15 -11.30
CA LEU A 203 5.48 -22.18 -12.68
C LEU A 203 4.43 -22.66 -13.68
N ASN A 204 3.59 -23.64 -13.29
CA ASN A 204 2.49 -24.12 -14.13
C ASN A 204 1.41 -23.05 -14.37
N PHE A 205 1.14 -22.19 -13.37
CA PHE A 205 0.24 -21.04 -13.50
C PHE A 205 0.68 -20.09 -14.63
N PHE A 206 1.98 -19.78 -14.73
CA PHE A 206 2.53 -18.97 -15.83
C PHE A 206 2.52 -19.69 -17.20
N SER A 207 2.47 -21.03 -17.21
CA SER A 207 2.46 -21.82 -18.44
C SER A 207 1.07 -21.98 -19.08
N GLY A 208 0.03 -21.37 -18.50
CA GLY A 208 -1.33 -21.38 -19.05
C GLY A 208 -2.08 -22.71 -18.90
N LYS A 209 -1.52 -23.71 -18.21
CA LYS A 209 -2.13 -25.04 -18.08
C LYS A 209 -3.34 -25.10 -17.15
N ASP A 210 -3.57 -24.07 -16.33
CA ASP A 210 -4.72 -23.97 -15.43
C ASP A 210 -5.74 -22.88 -15.85
N TYR A 211 -5.46 -22.09 -16.90
CA TYR A 211 -6.37 -21.01 -17.34
C TYR A 211 -7.62 -21.55 -18.06
N GLU A 212 -7.51 -22.66 -18.79
CA GLU A 212 -8.64 -23.26 -19.52
C GLU A 212 -9.66 -23.97 -18.62
N GLN A 213 -9.32 -24.27 -17.36
CA GLN A 213 -10.25 -24.92 -16.42
C GLN A 213 -11.04 -23.94 -15.54
N ALA A 214 -10.72 -22.64 -15.58
CA ALA A 214 -11.41 -21.61 -14.81
C ALA A 214 -12.54 -20.89 -15.60
N MET A 215 -12.80 -21.29 -16.85
CA MET A 215 -13.82 -20.71 -17.73
C MET A 215 -14.83 -21.73 -18.28
N ALA A 216 -14.94 -22.91 -17.66
CA ALA A 216 -15.99 -23.90 -17.90
C ALA A 216 -16.78 -24.15 -16.60
#